data_AF-A0A562I3Z2-F1
#
_entry.id   AF-A0A562I3Z2-F1
#
_cell.length_a   1.000
_cell.length_b   1.000
_cell.length_c   1.000
_cell.angle_alpha   90.00
_cell.angle_beta   90.00
_cell.angle_gamma   90.00
#
_symmetry.space_group_name_H-M   'P 1'
#
loop_
_entity.id
_entity.type
_entity.pdbx_description
1 polymer ?
#
loop_
_entity_poly.entity_id
_entity_poly.type
_entity_poly.pdbx_seq_one_letter_code
_entity_poly.pdbx_strand_id
1 'polypeptide(L)'
;MTMDPDRAATARALLEHLGLTAADLTGTSPPTVPTVADYLPAVVAAASPGTRRTYGSSWRRMAAALGDRRIDAVRASDLEALMRQAAAGARPRRNSRNGRHAGEHLIAAARAFYNRAIADGYLTTVGVLVGVQR
;
A
#
# COMPACT_ATOMS: atom_id res chain seq x y z
N MET A 1 -10.95 -11.14 -21.23
CA MET A 1 -10.47 -12.48 -21.59
C MET A 1 -11.51 -13.47 -21.09
N THR A 2 -12.38 -13.97 -21.98
CA THR A 2 -13.45 -14.91 -21.60
C THR A 2 -12.81 -16.28 -21.44
N MET A 3 -12.99 -16.90 -20.28
CA MET A 3 -12.44 -18.22 -19.99
C MET A 3 -13.20 -19.26 -20.81
N ASP A 4 -12.47 -20.01 -21.64
CA ASP A 4 -13.01 -21.11 -22.44
C ASP A 4 -13.67 -22.15 -21.50
N PRO A 5 -14.97 -22.46 -21.69
CA PRO A 5 -15.72 -23.35 -20.80
C PRO A 5 -15.14 -24.77 -20.74
N ASP A 6 -14.55 -25.27 -21.82
CA ASP A 6 -13.97 -26.61 -21.87
C ASP A 6 -12.67 -26.67 -21.04
N ARG A 7 -11.87 -25.60 -21.10
CA ARG A 7 -10.68 -25.45 -20.25
C ARG A 7 -11.06 -25.32 -18.78
N ALA A 8 -12.14 -24.59 -18.48
CA ALA A 8 -12.64 -24.45 -17.12
C ALA A 8 -13.12 -25.79 -16.55
N ALA A 9 -13.85 -26.58 -17.34
CA ALA A 9 -14.30 -27.91 -16.95
C ALA A 9 -13.11 -28.86 -16.72
N THR A 10 -12.12 -28.85 -17.61
CA THR A 10 -10.89 -29.65 -17.48
C THR A 10 -10.13 -29.31 -16.21
N ALA A 11 -9.96 -28.01 -15.91
CA ALA A 11 -9.29 -27.56 -14.69
C ALA A 11 -10.03 -28.01 -13.41
N ARG A 12 -11.38 -27.95 -13.40
CA ARG A 12 -12.18 -28.43 -12.25
C ARG A 12 -12.03 -29.94 -12.04
N ALA A 13 -12.10 -30.74 -13.11
CA ALA A 13 -11.92 -32.18 -13.03
C ALA A 13 -10.52 -32.56 -12.51
N LEU A 14 -9.48 -31.82 -12.92
CA LEU A 14 -8.12 -32.02 -12.43
C LEU A 14 -8.01 -31.71 -10.93
N LEU A 15 -8.60 -30.60 -10.49
CA LEU A 15 -8.64 -30.19 -9.08
C LEU A 15 -9.34 -31.25 -8.21
N GLU A 16 -10.50 -31.72 -8.66
CA GLU A 16 -11.26 -32.77 -7.98
C GLU A 16 -10.47 -34.08 -7.88
N HIS A 17 -9.81 -34.49 -8.96
CA HIS A 17 -8.96 -35.68 -8.98
C HIS A 17 -7.79 -35.59 -7.99
N LEU A 18 -7.22 -34.39 -7.82
CA LEU A 18 -6.11 -34.13 -6.90
C LEU A 18 -6.58 -33.89 -5.46
N GLY A 19 -7.89 -33.85 -5.20
CA GLY A 19 -8.45 -33.48 -3.89
C GLY A 19 -8.15 -32.03 -3.49
N LEU A 20 -7.93 -31.16 -4.47
CA LEU A 20 -7.60 -29.75 -4.28
C LEU A 20 -8.80 -28.88 -4.64
N THR A 21 -8.94 -27.77 -3.94
CA THR A 21 -9.78 -26.64 -4.33
C THR A 21 -8.95 -25.62 -5.12
N ALA A 22 -9.61 -24.69 -5.80
CA ALA A 22 -8.91 -23.57 -6.44
C ALA A 22 -8.11 -22.73 -5.43
N ALA A 23 -8.51 -22.70 -4.16
CA ALA A 23 -7.79 -22.02 -3.10
C ALA A 23 -6.46 -22.73 -2.76
N ASP A 24 -6.42 -24.06 -2.84
CA ASP A 24 -5.21 -24.83 -2.53
C ASP A 24 -4.09 -24.61 -3.57
N LEU A 25 -4.45 -24.32 -4.82
CA LEU A 25 -3.48 -23.92 -5.86
C LEU A 25 -2.78 -22.61 -5.53
N THR A 26 -3.40 -21.76 -4.72
CA THR A 26 -2.74 -20.52 -4.27
C THR A 26 -1.73 -20.78 -3.16
N GLY A 27 -1.72 -21.98 -2.56
CA GLY A 27 -0.64 -22.60 -1.76
C GLY A 27 -0.09 -21.80 -0.58
N THR A 28 -0.63 -20.61 -0.37
CA THR A 28 -0.11 -19.57 0.48
C THR A 28 -1.35 -19.03 1.13
N SER A 29 -1.56 -19.31 2.41
CA SER A 29 -2.41 -18.41 3.18
C SER A 29 -1.82 -17.02 2.93
N PRO A 30 -2.55 -16.08 2.29
CA PRO A 30 -1.96 -14.80 1.95
C PRO A 30 -1.33 -14.25 3.23
N PRO A 31 -0.07 -13.78 3.17
CA PRO A 31 0.62 -13.32 4.37
C PRO A 31 -0.34 -12.37 5.08
N THR A 32 -0.55 -12.61 6.39
CA THR A 32 -1.50 -11.81 7.15
C THR A 32 -1.08 -10.36 7.00
N VAL A 33 -1.89 -9.58 6.26
CA VAL A 33 -1.49 -8.24 5.85
C VAL A 33 -1.34 -7.40 7.12
N PRO A 34 -0.14 -6.86 7.38
CA PRO A 34 0.14 -6.17 8.64
C PRO A 34 -0.63 -4.86 8.73
N THR A 35 -0.73 -4.33 9.93
CA THR A 35 -1.19 -2.96 10.12
C THR A 35 -0.12 -1.95 9.73
N VAL A 36 -0.51 -0.68 9.59
CA VAL A 36 0.44 0.41 9.35
C VAL A 36 1.48 0.47 10.48
N ALA A 37 1.05 0.30 11.73
CA ALA A 37 1.94 0.33 12.89
C ALA A 37 2.92 -0.85 12.91
N ASP A 38 2.45 -2.06 12.58
CA ASP A 38 3.28 -3.27 12.58
C ASP A 38 4.34 -3.24 11.47
N TYR A 39 3.99 -2.71 10.30
CA TYR A 39 4.87 -2.73 9.14
C TYR A 39 5.86 -1.55 9.07
N LEU A 40 5.49 -0.39 9.63
CA LEU A 40 6.32 0.81 9.55
C LEU A 40 7.77 0.63 10.07
N PRO A 41 8.05 -0.13 11.15
CA PRO A 41 9.42 -0.40 11.58
C PRO A 41 10.31 -1.00 10.48
N ALA A 42 9.79 -1.95 9.68
CA ALA A 42 10.51 -2.55 8.57
C ALA A 42 10.82 -1.53 7.47
N VAL A 43 9.83 -0.68 7.14
CA VAL A 43 10.01 0.43 6.18
C VAL A 43 11.08 1.41 6.65
N VAL A 44 11.09 1.77 7.93
CA VAL A 44 12.09 2.67 8.52
C VAL A 44 13.47 2.04 8.52
N ALA A 45 13.58 0.77 8.90
CA ALA A 45 14.86 0.05 8.95
C ALA A 45 15.54 -0.01 7.58
N ALA A 46 14.76 -0.19 6.53
CA ALA A 46 15.27 -0.31 5.17
C ALA A 46 15.34 1.02 4.40
N ALA A 47 15.07 2.15 5.05
CA ALA A 47 15.19 3.47 4.46
C ALA A 47 16.58 4.08 4.72
N SER A 48 17.12 4.78 3.72
CA SER A 48 18.39 5.52 3.88
C SER A 48 18.29 6.57 5.01
N PRO A 49 19.42 7.00 5.62
CA PRO A 49 19.41 8.09 6.60
C PRO A 49 18.73 9.37 6.07
N GLY A 50 18.97 9.72 4.80
CA GLY A 50 18.35 10.87 4.16
C GLY A 50 16.83 10.73 4.04
N THR A 51 16.35 9.55 3.65
CA THR A 51 14.92 9.22 3.56
C THR A 51 14.24 9.29 4.94
N ARG A 52 14.87 8.72 5.98
CA ARG A 52 14.35 8.77 7.35
C ARG A 52 14.21 10.19 7.87
N ARG A 53 15.18 11.07 7.57
CA ARG A 53 15.12 12.50 7.93
C ARG A 53 13.95 13.21 7.26
N THR A 54 13.74 12.95 5.98
CA THR A 54 12.70 13.63 5.17
C THR A 54 11.30 13.10 5.46
N TYR A 55 11.12 11.78 5.59
CA TYR A 55 9.80 11.15 5.69
C TYR A 55 9.38 10.81 7.12
N GLY A 56 10.30 10.80 8.08
CA GLY A 56 10.03 10.32 9.43
C GLY A 56 8.88 11.04 10.13
N SER A 57 8.71 12.36 9.93
CA SER A 57 7.56 13.09 10.49
C SER A 57 6.24 12.67 9.86
N SER A 58 6.22 12.41 8.55
CA SER A 58 5.03 11.96 7.83
C SER A 58 4.65 10.55 8.24
N TRP A 59 5.62 9.65 8.35
CA TRP A 59 5.39 8.28 8.82
C TRP A 59 4.88 8.22 10.26
N ARG A 60 5.39 9.07 11.17
CA ARG A 60 4.81 9.19 12.53
C ARG A 60 3.35 9.64 12.50
N ARG A 61 2.99 10.58 11.63
CA ARG A 61 1.59 11.01 11.46
C ARG A 61 0.72 9.88 10.91
N MET A 62 1.23 9.12 9.94
CA MET A 62 0.53 7.94 9.41
C MET A 62 0.31 6.90 10.51
N ALA A 63 1.33 6.53 11.27
CA ALA A 63 1.18 5.59 12.38
C ALA A 63 0.20 6.08 13.45
N ALA A 64 0.22 7.38 13.79
CA ALA A 64 -0.70 7.93 14.77
C ALA A 64 -2.18 7.92 14.31
N ALA A 65 -2.43 8.13 13.02
CA ALA A 65 -3.79 8.26 12.49
C ALA A 65 -4.36 6.94 11.93
N LEU A 66 -3.50 6.05 11.43
CA LEU A 66 -3.86 4.86 10.67
C LEU A 66 -3.20 3.58 11.23
N GLY A 67 -2.52 3.67 12.38
CA GLY A 67 -1.69 2.61 12.94
C GLY A 67 -2.36 1.25 12.99
N ASP A 68 -3.58 1.18 13.51
CA ASP A 68 -4.35 -0.07 13.68
C ASP A 68 -4.99 -0.59 12.38
N ARG A 69 -4.94 0.18 11.30
CA ARG A 69 -5.50 -0.25 10.01
C ARG A 69 -4.52 -1.15 9.29
N ARG A 70 -5.03 -2.26 8.76
CA ARG A 70 -4.30 -3.07 7.78
C ARG A 70 -3.92 -2.23 6.57
N ILE A 71 -2.72 -2.46 6.03
CA ILE A 71 -2.22 -1.67 4.91
C ILE A 71 -3.12 -1.76 3.65
N ASP A 72 -3.80 -2.90 3.45
CA ASP A 72 -4.77 -3.13 2.36
C ASP A 72 -6.12 -2.42 2.56
N ALA A 73 -6.43 -2.00 3.78
CA ALA A 73 -7.68 -1.33 4.14
C ALA A 73 -7.59 0.21 4.12
N VAL A 74 -6.37 0.77 4.01
CA VAL A 74 -6.17 2.22 3.94
C VAL A 74 -6.55 2.73 2.55
N ARG A 75 -7.49 3.68 2.51
CA ARG A 75 -7.94 4.30 1.26
C ARG A 75 -7.06 5.49 0.89
N ALA A 76 -6.98 5.79 -0.40
CA ALA A 76 -6.33 7.02 -0.88
C ALA A 76 -6.92 8.28 -0.21
N SER A 77 -8.24 8.32 -0.01
CA SER A 77 -8.94 9.41 0.67
C SER A 77 -8.49 9.62 2.13
N ASP A 78 -8.05 8.56 2.82
CA ASP A 78 -7.52 8.66 4.18
C ASP A 78 -6.16 9.39 4.17
N LEU A 79 -5.30 9.07 3.21
CA LEU A 79 -4.01 9.72 3.01
C LEU A 79 -4.17 11.19 2.59
N GLU A 80 -5.15 11.48 1.72
CA GLU A 80 -5.48 12.84 1.31
C GLU A 80 -6.06 13.68 2.47
N ALA A 81 -6.90 13.08 3.33
CA ALA A 81 -7.37 13.72 4.54
C ALA A 81 -6.21 14.03 5.49
N LEU A 82 -5.28 13.09 5.69
CA LEU A 82 -4.11 13.27 6.52
C LEU A 82 -3.16 14.36 5.96
N MET A 83 -2.99 14.41 4.63
CA MET A 83 -2.26 15.49 3.95
C MET A 83 -2.87 16.86 4.24
N ARG A 84 -4.20 16.99 4.11
CA ARG A 84 -4.91 18.25 4.39
C ARG A 84 -4.76 18.67 5.86
N GLN A 85 -4.86 17.73 6.79
CA GLN A 85 -4.62 17.99 8.22
C GLN A 85 -3.19 18.46 8.49
N ALA A 86 -2.19 17.83 7.85
CA ALA A 86 -0.79 18.22 7.97
C ALA A 86 -0.54 19.64 7.43
N ALA A 87 -1.16 19.99 6.29
CA ALA A 87 -1.08 21.34 5.72
C ALA A 87 -1.76 22.39 6.60
N ALA A 88 -2.94 22.09 7.18
CA ALA A 88 -3.68 23.00 8.06
C ALA A 88 -2.97 23.23 9.41
N GLY A 89 -2.32 22.20 9.96
CA GLY A 89 -1.54 22.30 11.19
C GLY A 89 -0.21 23.06 11.02
N ALA A 90 0.29 23.20 9.80
CA ALA A 90 1.47 23.99 9.47
C ALA A 90 1.12 25.50 9.37
N ARG A 91 0.69 26.10 10.48
CA ARG A 91 0.49 27.56 10.56
C ARG A 91 1.81 28.29 10.21
N PRO A 92 1.76 29.45 9.53
CA PRO A 92 2.95 30.11 9.02
C PRO A 92 3.80 30.58 10.20
N ARG A 93 4.95 29.95 10.43
CA ARG A 93 5.99 30.60 11.21
C ARG A 93 6.55 31.70 10.33
N ARG A 94 6.76 32.89 10.88
CA ARG A 94 7.25 34.11 10.20
C ARG A 94 8.56 33.92 9.39
N ASN A 95 9.23 32.77 9.52
CA ASN A 95 10.43 32.36 8.77
C ASN A 95 10.27 31.06 7.96
N SER A 96 9.08 30.43 7.88
CA SER A 96 8.90 29.24 7.05
C SER A 96 8.42 29.65 5.66
N ARG A 97 9.33 29.61 4.68
CA ARG A 97 8.92 29.46 3.28
C ARG A 97 8.10 28.17 3.18
N ASN A 98 6.78 28.35 3.08
CA ASN A 98 5.80 27.41 2.54
C ASN A 98 5.45 26.18 3.38
N GLY A 99 4.36 26.26 4.15
CA GLY A 99 3.61 25.09 4.67
C GLY A 99 3.16 24.08 3.59
N ARG A 100 3.33 24.42 2.30
CA ARG A 100 3.16 23.55 1.13
C ARG A 100 4.04 22.29 1.16
N HIS A 101 5.27 22.41 1.68
CA HIS A 101 6.21 21.28 1.74
C HIS A 101 5.75 20.16 2.69
N ALA A 102 5.05 20.50 3.78
CA ALA A 102 4.63 19.50 4.78
C ALA A 102 3.56 18.53 4.23
N GLY A 103 2.66 19.00 3.36
CA GLY A 103 1.66 18.16 2.69
C GLY A 103 2.27 17.29 1.59
N GLU A 104 3.15 17.85 0.77
CA GLU A 104 3.84 17.12 -0.32
C GLU A 104 4.72 15.98 0.24
N HIS A 105 5.38 16.20 1.38
CA HIS A 105 6.18 15.17 2.04
C HIS A 105 5.33 14.03 2.61
N LEU A 106 4.03 14.20 2.84
CA LEU A 106 3.17 13.13 3.34
C LEU A 106 2.86 12.11 2.26
N ILE A 107 2.41 12.57 1.08
CA ILE A 107 2.10 11.68 -0.04
C ILE A 107 3.36 10.97 -0.55
N ALA A 108 4.50 11.67 -0.61
CA ALA A 108 5.77 11.04 -0.98
C ALA A 108 6.18 9.94 0.02
N ALA A 109 6.05 10.20 1.32
CA ALA A 109 6.34 9.21 2.36
C ALA A 109 5.38 8.01 2.30
N ALA A 110 4.09 8.27 2.05
CA ALA A 110 3.09 7.21 1.87
C ALA A 110 3.42 6.35 0.64
N ARG A 111 3.78 6.97 -0.50
CA ARG A 111 4.23 6.23 -1.69
C ARG A 111 5.44 5.36 -1.39
N ALA A 112 6.45 5.87 -0.67
CA ALA A 112 7.61 5.08 -0.28
C ALA A 112 7.23 3.86 0.58
N PHE A 113 6.28 4.04 1.51
CA PHE A 113 5.73 2.96 2.34
C PHE A 113 5.00 1.90 1.49
N TYR A 114 4.07 2.32 0.64
CA TYR A 114 3.25 1.40 -0.17
C TYR A 114 4.03 0.72 -1.29
N ASN A 115 5.00 1.41 -1.90
CA ASN A 115 5.91 0.78 -2.86
C ASN A 115 6.71 -0.35 -2.21
N ARG A 116 7.09 -0.21 -0.93
CA ARG A 116 7.73 -1.32 -0.22
C ARG A 116 6.75 -2.42 0.09
N ALA A 117 5.53 -2.10 0.55
CA ALA A 117 4.49 -3.12 0.76
C ALA A 117 4.21 -3.96 -0.49
N ILE A 118 4.27 -3.35 -1.68
CA ILE A 118 4.18 -4.07 -2.96
C ILE A 118 5.41 -4.95 -3.18
N ALA A 119 6.62 -4.40 -2.99
CA ALA A 119 7.86 -5.16 -3.16
C ALA A 119 7.98 -6.36 -2.21
N ASP A 120 7.45 -6.24 -0.99
CA ASP A 120 7.44 -7.27 0.04
C ASP A 120 6.24 -8.23 -0.10
N GLY A 121 5.40 -8.06 -1.14
CA GLY A 121 4.33 -8.99 -1.50
C GLY A 121 3.03 -8.87 -0.69
N TYR A 122 2.87 -7.84 0.13
CA TYR A 122 1.63 -7.60 0.88
C TYR A 122 0.52 -6.98 0.03
N LEU A 123 0.87 -6.31 -1.06
CA LEU A 123 -0.07 -5.67 -1.98
C LEU A 123 0.33 -5.95 -3.43
N THR A 124 -0.67 -6.07 -4.29
CA THR A 124 -0.46 -6.21 -5.74
C THR A 124 -0.96 -4.97 -6.45
N THR A 125 -0.18 -4.45 -7.39
CA THR A 125 -0.66 -3.41 -8.29
C THR A 125 -1.67 -4.03 -9.26
N VAL A 126 -2.92 -3.58 -9.21
CA VAL A 126 -3.88 -3.89 -10.28
C VAL A 126 -3.46 -3.07 -11.49
N GLY A 127 -2.83 -3.71 -12.47
CA GLY A 127 -2.54 -3.08 -13.75
C GLY A 127 -3.85 -2.59 -14.37
N VAL A 128 -4.05 -1.28 -14.46
CA VAL A 128 -5.08 -0.73 -15.33
C VAL A 128 -4.69 -1.14 -16.74
N LEU A 129 -5.43 -2.10 -17.30
CA LEU A 129 -5.34 -2.45 -18.71
C LEU A 129 -5.72 -1.20 -19.51
N VAL A 130 -4.74 -0.39 -19.87
CA VAL A 130 -4.91 0.64 -20.89
C VAL A 130 -5.06 -0.13 -22.20
N GLY A 131 -6.30 -0.45 -22.55
CA GLY A 131 -6.65 -0.97 -23.86
C GLY A 131 -6.29 0.08 -24.90
N VAL A 132 -5.12 -0.09 -25.52
CA VAL A 132 -4.79 0.56 -26.78
C VAL A 132 -5.64 -0.12 -27.85
N GLN A 133 -6.79 0.48 -28.17
CA GLN A 133 -7.44 0.28 -29.45
C GLN A 133 -6.63 1.05 -30.50
N ARG A 134 -6.05 0.32 -31.44
CA ARG A 134 -5.72 0.80 -32.77
C ARG A 134 -6.11 -0.26 -33.77
#